data_AF-A0AAW4KU93-F1
#
_entry.id   AF-A0AAW4KU93-F1
#
_cell.length_a   1.000
_cell.length_b   1.000
_cell.length_c   1.000
_cell.angle_alpha   90.00
_cell.angle_beta   90.00
_cell.angle_gamma   90.00
#
_symmetry.space_group_name_H-M   'P 1'
#
loop_
_entity.id
_entity.type
_entity.pdbx_description
1 polymer ?
#
loop_
_entity_poly.entity_id
_entity_poly.type
_entity_poly.pdbx_seq_one_letter_code
_entity_poly.pdbx_strand_id
1 'polypeptide(L)'
;LSLLTGLRYDAIDLDVTNHRTLTATNPRHFKRSWEPVTGRVGLTYQFIPSANIYVQYSTAVEQPNTTTQVFDVSTGKQWEIGSKFDYLQGRGSATVAAYKIERKDFAVTDPL
;
A
#
# COMPACT_ATOMS: atom_id res chain seq x y z
N LEU A 1 -2.02 -22.10 13.98
CA LEU A 1 -1.32 -20.82 13.78
C LEU A 1 -0.92 -20.74 12.32
N SER A 2 -1.19 -19.61 11.68
CA SER A 2 -0.87 -19.36 10.28
C SER A 2 -0.11 -18.04 10.17
N LEU A 3 0.97 -18.04 9.39
CA LEU A 3 1.76 -16.85 9.08
C LEU A 3 1.73 -16.64 7.57
N LEU A 4 1.43 -15.42 7.15
CA LEU A 4 1.42 -14.99 5.76
C LEU A 4 2.37 -13.82 5.62
N THR A 5 3.33 -13.92 4.71
CA THR A 5 4.22 -12.81 4.37
C THR A 5 4.22 -12.64 2.86
N GLY A 6 4.31 -11.40 2.40
CA GLY A 6 4.42 -11.05 1.00
C GLY A 6 5.32 -9.84 0.86
N LEU A 7 6.24 -9.89 -0.08
CA LEU A 7 7.05 -8.76 -0.48
C LEU A 7 6.84 -8.55 -1.98
N ARG A 8 6.74 -7.28 -2.37
CA ARG A 8 6.61 -6.88 -3.76
C ARG A 8 7.70 -5.85 -4.04
N TYR A 9 8.55 -6.20 -4.98
CA TYR A 9 9.54 -5.31 -5.55
C TYR A 9 9.03 -4.87 -6.90
N ASP A 10 8.83 -3.56 -7.08
CA ASP A 10 8.47 -2.98 -8.35
C ASP A 10 9.71 -2.28 -8.93
N ALA A 11 10.17 -2.72 -10.09
CA ALA A 11 11.17 -1.99 -10.88
C ALA A 11 10.44 -1.26 -12.00
N ILE A 12 10.31 0.06 -11.87
CA ILE A 12 9.57 0.86 -12.84
C ILE A 12 10.55 1.81 -13.52
N ASP A 13 10.87 1.48 -14.77
CA ASP A 13 11.62 2.33 -15.69
C ASP A 13 10.64 3.19 -16.48
N LEU A 14 10.68 4.50 -16.21
CA LEU A 14 9.92 5.48 -16.97
C LEU A 14 10.86 6.16 -17.96
N ASP A 15 10.64 5.92 -19.26
CA ASP A 15 11.29 6.63 -20.36
C ASP A 15 10.26 7.51 -21.06
N VAL A 16 10.32 8.82 -20.82
CA VAL A 16 9.39 9.79 -21.39
C VAL A 16 10.09 10.59 -22.48
N THR A 17 9.57 10.47 -23.71
CA THR A 17 9.96 11.34 -24.83
C THR A 17 8.90 12.42 -25.04
N ASN A 18 9.26 13.67 -24.74
CA ASN A 18 8.37 14.81 -24.84
C ASN A 18 8.34 15.35 -26.28
N HIS A 19 7.16 15.34 -26.90
CA HIS A 19 6.92 15.86 -28.26
C HIS A 19 6.37 17.29 -28.27
N ARG A 20 6.27 17.94 -27.10
CA ARG A 20 5.77 19.32 -26.93
C ARG A 20 6.93 20.33 -27.00
N THR A 21 6.60 21.62 -27.04
CA THR A 21 7.58 22.71 -27.04
C THR A 21 8.57 22.56 -25.89
N LEU A 22 9.87 22.54 -26.22
CA LEU A 22 10.94 22.32 -25.26
C LEU A 22 11.07 23.53 -24.32
N THR A 23 10.89 23.29 -23.03
CA THR A 23 11.12 24.28 -21.95
C THR A 23 12.12 23.69 -20.94
N ALA A 24 12.79 24.55 -20.16
CA ALA A 24 13.80 24.13 -19.18
C ALA A 24 13.27 23.11 -18.15
N THR A 25 11.97 23.10 -17.89
CA THR A 25 11.24 22.16 -17.01
C THR A 25 10.69 20.92 -17.72
N ASN A 26 10.83 20.79 -19.04
CA ASN A 26 10.24 19.72 -19.83
C ASN A 26 11.19 19.26 -20.95
N PRO A 27 12.33 18.62 -20.60
CA PRO A 27 13.35 18.20 -21.55
C PRO A 27 12.82 17.12 -22.51
N ARG A 28 13.42 17.04 -23.70
CA ARG A 28 13.02 16.12 -24.79
C ARG A 28 12.96 14.65 -24.37
N HIS A 29 13.85 14.26 -23.45
CA HIS A 29 13.95 12.92 -22.91
C HIS A 29 14.14 13.01 -21.40
N PHE A 30 13.39 12.20 -20.65
CA PHE A 30 13.60 12.00 -19.22
C PHE A 30 13.49 10.53 -18.88
N LYS A 31 14.52 9.99 -18.24
CA LYS A 31 14.58 8.62 -17.76
C LYS A 31 14.61 8.63 -16.24
N ARG A 32 13.71 7.89 -15.61
CA ARG A 32 13.72 7.71 -14.14
C ARG A 32 13.31 6.30 -13.76
N SER A 33 14.16 5.70 -12.95
CA SER A 33 13.93 4.40 -12.32
C SER A 33 13.44 4.63 -10.90
N TRP A 34 12.33 4.01 -10.53
CA TRP A 34 11.91 3.88 -9.15
C TRP A 34 11.85 2.41 -8.78
N GLU A 35 12.42 2.08 -7.62
CA GLU A 35 12.47 0.73 -7.08
C GLU A 35 11.73 0.64 -5.73
N PRO A 36 10.42 0.93 -5.66
CA PRO A 36 9.71 0.85 -4.40
C PRO A 36 9.56 -0.60 -3.93
N VAL A 37 9.91 -0.83 -2.66
CA VAL A 37 9.68 -2.10 -1.97
C VAL A 37 8.43 -1.98 -1.13
N THR A 38 7.40 -2.74 -1.47
CA THR A 38 6.17 -2.87 -0.69
C THR A 38 6.08 -4.25 -0.05
N GLY A 39 5.33 -4.38 1.04
CA GLY A 39 5.24 -5.63 1.75
C GLY A 39 3.98 -5.76 2.59
N ARG A 40 3.63 -7.00 2.90
CA ARG A 40 2.55 -7.34 3.83
C ARG A 40 2.98 -8.50 4.72
N VAL A 41 2.60 -8.44 5.99
CA VAL A 41 2.74 -9.53 6.95
C VAL A 41 1.41 -9.70 7.67
N GLY A 42 0.91 -10.91 7.73
CA GLY A 42 -0.32 -11.31 8.38
C GLY A 42 -0.07 -12.50 9.30
N LEU A 43 -0.57 -12.43 10.52
CA LEU A 43 -0.56 -13.52 11.47
C LEU A 43 -2.00 -13.86 11.80
N THR A 44 -2.35 -15.15 11.77
CA THR A 44 -3.68 -15.63 12.18
C THR A 44 -3.51 -16.75 13.18
N TYR A 45 -4.15 -16.60 14.34
CA TYR A 45 -4.14 -17.59 15.39
C TYR A 45 -5.58 -18.05 15.67
N GLN A 46 -5.80 -19.36 15.60
CA GLN A 46 -7.07 -19.96 15.95
C GLN A 46 -7.01 -20.37 17.42
N PHE A 47 -7.75 -19.66 18.28
CA PHE A 47 -7.79 -19.97 19.72
C PHE A 47 -8.69 -21.17 20.00
N ILE A 48 -9.85 -21.23 19.32
CA ILE A 48 -10.83 -22.31 19.42
C ILE A 48 -11.41 -22.57 18.01
N PRO A 49 -12.02 -23.75 17.74
CA PRO A 49 -12.59 -24.05 16.42
C PRO A 49 -13.59 -22.99 15.94
N SER A 50 -14.26 -22.32 16.89
CA SER A 50 -15.24 -21.26 16.69
C SER A 50 -14.68 -19.84 16.77
N ALA A 51 -13.37 -19.62 16.95
CA ALA A 51 -12.81 -18.27 17.01
C ALA A 51 -11.35 -18.20 16.56
N ASN A 52 -11.07 -17.22 15.70
CA ASN A 52 -9.72 -16.85 15.31
C ASN A 52 -9.48 -15.36 15.54
N ILE A 53 -8.22 -15.03 15.79
CA ILE A 53 -7.69 -13.67 15.73
C ILE A 53 -6.77 -13.58 14.53
N TYR A 54 -6.76 -12.43 13.88
CA TYR A 54 -5.78 -12.12 12.86
C TYR A 54 -5.26 -10.70 13.07
N VAL A 55 -4.01 -10.50 12.71
CA VAL A 55 -3.38 -9.19 12.63
C VAL A 55 -2.63 -9.12 11.32
N GLN A 56 -2.80 -8.05 10.56
CA GLN A 56 -2.08 -7.81 9.33
C GLN A 56 -1.51 -6.39 9.32
N TYR A 57 -0.31 -6.29 8.78
CA TYR A 57 0.37 -5.04 8.49
C TYR A 57 0.75 -5.05 7.02
N SER A 58 0.36 -4.01 6.30
CA SER A 58 0.68 -3.82 4.88
C SER A 58 1.26 -2.44 4.64
N THR A 59 2.28 -2.37 3.80
CA THR A 59 2.82 -1.13 3.28
C THR A 59 2.50 -1.03 1.80
N ALA A 60 2.04 0.14 1.39
CA ALA A 60 1.79 0.50 0.01
C ALA A 60 2.67 1.70 -0.32
N VAL A 61 3.16 1.74 -1.55
CA VAL A 61 3.94 2.87 -2.07
C VAL A 61 3.23 3.30 -3.34
N GLU A 62 2.86 4.58 -3.42
CA GLU A 62 2.14 5.14 -4.56
C GLU A 62 3.08 6.05 -5.33
N GLN A 63 3.19 5.80 -6.63
CA GLN A 63 4.02 6.63 -7.50
C GLN A 63 3.33 7.95 -7.78
N PRO A 64 4.04 9.09 -7.69
CA PRO A 64 3.47 10.37 -8.07
C PRO A 64 3.08 10.33 -9.56
N ASN A 65 1.82 10.66 -9.84
CA ASN A 65 1.24 10.68 -11.19
C ASN A 65 1.60 11.97 -11.97
N THR A 66 2.34 12.89 -11.36
CA THR A 66 2.68 14.18 -11.96
C THR A 66 4.12 14.22 -12.44
N THR A 67 4.29 14.70 -13.66
CA THR A 67 5.54 15.04 -14.36
C THR A 67 6.38 16.11 -13.64
N THR A 68 6.01 16.49 -12.41
CA THR A 68 6.66 17.52 -11.59
C THR A 68 7.65 16.86 -10.62
N GLN A 69 8.91 17.17 -10.86
CA GLN A 69 10.13 16.52 -10.36
C GLN A 69 10.40 16.54 -8.83
N VAL A 70 9.44 16.73 -7.92
CA VAL A 70 9.78 17.23 -6.55
C VAL A 70 9.24 16.42 -5.36
N PHE A 71 8.47 15.36 -5.55
CA PHE A 71 7.87 14.67 -4.39
C PHE A 71 8.48 13.29 -4.09
N ASP A 72 8.81 13.10 -2.81
CA ASP A 72 9.12 11.80 -2.20
C ASP A 72 7.92 10.86 -2.36
N VAL A 73 8.19 9.57 -2.54
CA VAL A 73 7.16 8.59 -2.91
C VAL A 73 6.16 8.43 -1.77
N SER A 74 4.86 8.67 -2.04
CA SER A 74 3.82 8.59 -1.02
C SER A 74 3.78 7.18 -0.42
N THR A 75 4.06 7.08 0.88
CA THR A 75 4.08 5.80 1.59
C THR A 75 2.80 5.65 2.41
N GLY A 76 1.99 4.66 2.06
CA GLY A 76 0.83 4.21 2.82
C GLY A 76 1.20 3.08 3.77
N LYS A 77 0.75 3.15 5.02
CA LYS A 77 0.88 2.08 6.02
C LYS A 77 -0.50 1.72 6.52
N GLN A 78 -0.85 0.44 6.47
CA GLN A 78 -2.11 -0.08 6.99
C GLN A 78 -1.83 -1.13 8.04
N TRP A 79 -2.42 -0.93 9.21
CA TRP A 79 -2.51 -1.93 10.27
C TRP A 79 -3.96 -2.36 10.38
N GLU A 80 -4.20 -3.65 10.47
CA GLU A 80 -5.52 -4.19 10.74
C GLU A 80 -5.40 -5.34 11.73
N ILE A 81 -6.28 -5.35 12.71
CA ILE A 81 -6.41 -6.43 13.67
C ILE A 81 -7.88 -6.78 13.77
N GLY A 82 -8.19 -8.06 13.67
CA GLY A 82 -9.57 -8.51 13.73
C GLY A 82 -9.69 -9.87 14.37
N SER A 83 -10.91 -10.23 14.67
CA SER A 83 -11.26 -11.55 15.18
C SER A 83 -12.56 -11.99 14.53
N LYS A 84 -12.58 -13.26 14.12
CA LYS A 84 -13.76 -13.91 13.58
C LYS A 84 -14.23 -14.95 14.57
N PHE A 85 -15.53 -14.96 14.82
CA PHE A 85 -16.22 -15.89 15.71
C PHE A 85 -17.31 -16.60 14.92
N ASP A 86 -17.31 -17.92 14.95
CA ASP A 86 -18.33 -18.76 14.35
C ASP A 86 -19.24 -19.32 15.46
N TYR A 87 -20.54 -19.05 15.39
CA TYR A 87 -21.55 -19.52 16.34
C TYR A 87 -22.44 -20.60 15.71
N LEU A 88 -23.12 -21.40 16.53
CA LEU A 88 -24.00 -22.50 16.10
C LEU A 88 -23.30 -23.56 15.22
N GLN A 89 -22.10 -24.03 15.59
CA GLN A 89 -21.33 -25.03 14.83
C GLN A 89 -21.07 -24.60 13.36
N GLY A 90 -20.83 -23.31 13.14
CA GLY A 90 -20.57 -22.75 11.81
C GLY A 90 -21.83 -22.28 11.06
N ARG A 91 -23.02 -22.28 11.68
CA ARG A 91 -24.25 -21.74 11.06
C ARG A 91 -24.34 -20.21 11.07
N GLY A 92 -23.47 -19.54 11.80
CA GLY A 92 -23.35 -18.09 11.75
C GLY A 92 -21.94 -17.62 12.08
N SER A 93 -21.55 -16.47 11.52
CA SER A 93 -20.24 -15.89 11.77
C SER A 93 -20.35 -14.40 12.10
N ALA A 94 -19.66 -13.96 13.14
CA ALA A 94 -19.46 -12.57 13.49
C ALA A 94 -17.98 -12.22 13.29
N THR A 95 -17.69 -11.06 12.69
CA THR A 95 -16.32 -10.57 12.52
C THR A 95 -16.24 -9.17 13.09
N VAL A 96 -15.22 -8.92 13.89
CA VAL A 96 -14.88 -7.58 14.38
C VAL A 96 -13.46 -7.27 13.92
N ALA A 97 -13.25 -6.08 13.36
CA ALA A 97 -11.94 -5.65 12.93
C ALA A 97 -11.75 -4.16 13.24
N ALA A 98 -10.55 -3.82 13.66
CA ALA A 98 -10.07 -2.47 13.80
C ALA A 98 -8.96 -2.25 12.77
N TYR A 99 -9.06 -1.17 12.01
CA TYR A 99 -8.08 -0.81 11.00
C TYR A 99 -7.57 0.60 11.24
N LYS A 100 -6.29 0.81 10.94
CA LYS A 100 -5.63 2.11 10.93
C LYS A 100 -4.88 2.25 9.62
N ILE A 101 -5.24 3.26 8.84
CA ILE A 101 -4.59 3.57 7.58
C ILE A 101 -3.91 4.93 7.75
N GLU A 102 -2.60 4.95 7.62
CA GLU A 102 -1.78 6.16 7.63
C GLU A 102 -1.22 6.38 6.23
N ARG A 103 -1.54 7.53 5.63
CA ARG A 103 -0.94 7.97 4.36
C ARG A 103 0.04 9.09 4.68
N LYS A 104 1.31 8.91 4.32
CA LYS A 104 2.35 9.95 4.44
C LYS A 104 2.76 10.44 3.06
N ASP A 105 3.19 11.69 3.00
CA ASP A 105 3.76 12.33 1.80
C ASP A 105 2.80 12.35 0.60
N PHE A 106 1.51 12.62 0.84
CA PHE A 106 0.56 12.83 -0.24
C PHE A 106 0.69 14.27 -0.76
N ALA A 107 0.84 14.43 -2.08
CA ALA A 107 0.86 15.74 -2.71
C ALA A 107 -0.51 16.41 -2.52
N VAL A 108 -0.56 17.42 -1.67
CA VAL A 108 -1.73 18.30 -1.55
C VAL A 108 -1.50 19.43 -2.53
N THR A 109 -2.42 19.64 -3.47
CA THR A 109 -2.43 20.87 -4.27
C THR A 109 -2.67 22.03 -3.31
N ASP A 110 -1.68 22.91 -3.19
CA ASP A 110 -1.83 24.17 -2.48
C ASP A 110 -2.92 24.99 -3.17
N PRO A 111 -4.04 25.32 -2.49
CA PRO A 111 -5.06 26.17 -3.08
C PRO A 111 -4.54 27.62 -3.12
N LEU A 112 -4.02 28.02 -4.27
CA LEU A 112 -3.95 29.43 -4.67
C LEU A 112 -5.21 29.83 -5.44
#